data_AF-A0A2V4MYV8-F1
#
_entry.id   AF-A0A2V4MYV8-F1
#
_cell.length_a   1.000
_cell.length_b   1.000
_cell.length_c   1.000
_cell.angle_alpha   90.00
_cell.angle_beta   90.00
_cell.angle_gamma   90.00
#
_symmetry.space_group_name_H-M   'P 1'
#
loop_
_entity.id
_entity.type
_entity.pdbx_description
1 polymer ?
#
loop_
_entity_poly.entity_id
_entity_poly.type
_entity_poly.pdbx_seq_one_letter_code
_entity_poly.pdbx_strand_id
1 'polypeptide(L)' 'MIGRIPVLDVAPLVDGGRRPARAVEGETFLVTATVFREGHDAVA' A
#
# COMPACT_ATOMS: atom_id res chain seq x y z
N MET A 1 -12.25 1.69 -7.76
CA MET A 1 -13.11 0.54 -7.41
C MET A 1 -12.56 -0.04 -6.10
N ILE A 2 -13.40 -0.27 -5.09
CA ILE A 2 -12.99 -0.84 -3.80
C ILE A 2 -13.34 -2.33 -3.80
N GLY A 3 -12.38 -3.18 -3.43
CA GLY A 3 -12.58 -4.62 -3.29
C GLY A 3 -13.26 -4.99 -1.96
N ARG A 4 -13.55 -6.29 -1.75
CA ARG A 4 -14.19 -6.77 -0.51
C ARG A 4 -13.41 -6.40 0.76
N ILE A 5 -12.08 -6.42 0.68
CA ILE A 5 -11.18 -5.93 1.73
C ILE A 5 -10.55 -4.64 1.20
N PRO A 6 -10.90 -3.47 1.74
CA PRO A 6 -10.25 -2.23 1.39
C PRO A 6 -8.73 -2.26 1.64
N VAL A 7 -7.99 -1.90 0.60
CA VAL A 7 -6.54 -1.65 0.64
C VAL A 7 -6.33 -0.26 0.05
N LEU A 8 -6.01 0.70 0.92
CA LEU A 8 -5.93 2.13 0.59
C LEU A 8 -4.53 2.66 0.95
N ASP A 9 -4.24 3.88 0.49
CA ASP A 9 -3.04 4.64 0.86
C ASP A 9 -1.73 3.86 0.70
N VAL A 10 -1.62 3.10 -0.39
CA VAL A 10 -0.43 2.29 -0.70
C VAL A 10 0.77 3.22 -0.90
N ALA A 11 1.87 2.90 -0.24
CA ALA A 11 3.13 3.66 -0.34
C ALA A 11 4.34 2.70 -0.47
N PRO A 12 5.44 3.12 -1.12
CA PRO A 12 5.71 4.47 -1.63
C PRO A 12 4.98 4.81 -2.94
N LEU A 13 4.39 6.01 -3.01
CA LEU A 13 3.67 6.53 -4.18
C LEU A 13 4.22 7.92 -4.56
N VAL A 14 4.78 8.06 -5.75
CA VAL A 14 5.38 9.32 -6.21
C VAL A 14 4.49 9.95 -7.27
N ASP A 15 4.12 11.22 -7.07
CA ASP A 15 3.31 12.00 -8.04
C ASP A 15 2.01 11.26 -8.42
N GLY A 16 1.32 10.70 -7.43
CA GLY A 16 0.10 9.90 -7.64
C GLY A 16 0.29 8.66 -8.51
N GLY A 17 1.52 8.15 -8.61
CA GLY A 17 1.88 7.01 -9.47
C GLY A 17 2.38 7.41 -10.87
N ARG A 18 2.45 8.71 -11.18
CA ARG A 18 2.97 9.20 -12.47
C ARG A 18 4.48 9.06 -12.60
N ARG A 19 5.17 8.85 -11.49
CA ARG A 19 6.62 8.63 -11.43
C ARG A 19 6.91 7.38 -10.60
N PRO A 20 7.99 6.64 -10.93
CA PRO A 20 8.37 5.47 -10.15
C PRO A 20 8.94 5.90 -8.78
N ALA A 21 8.62 5.13 -7.74
CA ALA A 21 9.47 5.06 -6.56
C ALA A 21 10.84 4.47 -6.96
N ARG A 22 11.89 4.80 -6.21
CA ARG A 22 13.26 4.37 -6.51
C ARG A 22 13.91 3.79 -5.26
N ALA A 23 14.81 2.86 -5.48
CA ALA A 23 15.73 2.29 -4.51
C ALA A 23 17.03 1.92 -5.25
N VAL A 24 18.10 1.64 -4.52
CA VAL A 24 19.36 1.13 -5.09
C VAL A 24 19.56 -0.37 -4.80
N GLU A 25 20.53 -0.99 -5.45
CA GLU A 25 20.87 -2.40 -5.20
C GLU A 25 21.24 -2.61 -3.72
N GLY A 26 20.62 -3.62 -3.09
CA GLY A 26 20.84 -3.94 -1.68
C GLY A 26 20.07 -3.08 -0.68
N GLU A 27 19.31 -2.09 -1.13
CA GLU A 27 18.49 -1.24 -0.26
C GLU A 27 17.17 -1.94 0.12
N THR A 28 16.94 -2.10 1.43
CA THR A 28 15.63 -2.47 1.95
C THR A 28 14.81 -1.21 2.21
N PHE A 29 13.58 -1.17 1.70
CA PHE A 29 12.65 -0.10 1.98
C PHE A 29 11.27 -0.66 2.36
N LEU A 30 10.46 0.17 3.01
CA LEU A 30 9.15 -0.22 3.52
C LEU A 30 8.08 -0.05 2.45
N VAL A 31 7.20 -1.04 2.35
CA VAL A 31 5.92 -0.95 1.63
C VAL A 31 4.80 -0.95 2.66
N THR A 32 3.88 0.00 2.55
CA THR A 32 2.76 0.14 3.50
C THR A 32 1.43 0.29 2.78
N ALA A 33 0.35 -0.05 3.47
CA ALA A 33 -1.02 0.24 3.07
C ALA A 33 -1.93 0.32 4.29
N THR A 34 -3.03 1.05 4.17
CA THR A 34 -4.16 0.98 5.09
C THR A 34 -5.04 -0.20 4.68
N VAL A 35 -5.04 -1.27 5.47
CA VAL A 35 -5.83 -2.49 5.21
C VAL A 35 -6.87 -2.66 6.30
N PHE A 36 -8.14 -2.80 5.91
CA PHE A 36 -9.23 -3.04 6.85
C PHE A 36 -10.35 -3.84 6.20
N ARG A 37 -11.31 -4.27 7.02
CA ARG A 37 -12.55 -4.89 6.58
C ARG A 37 -13.73 -4.39 7.40
N GLU A 38 -14.93 -4.59 6.86
CA GLU A 38 -16.17 -4.46 7.61
C GLU A 38 -16.26 -5.48 8.76
N GLY A 39 -16.86 -5.07 9.88
CA GLY A 39 -17.09 -5.92 11.04
C GLY A 39 -15.87 -6.00 11.96
N HIS A 40 -15.89 -6.94 12.91
CA HIS A 40 -14.87 -7.08 13.94
C HIS A 40 -13.88 -8.21 13.66
N ASP A 41 -14.04 -8.90 12.54
CA ASP A 41 -13.14 -9.97 12.14
C ASP A 41 -11.76 -9.39 11.82
N ALA A 42 -10.72 -10.11 12.22
CA ALA A 42 -9.36 -9.76 11.83
C ALA A 42 -9.15 -9.86 10.31
N VAL A 43 -8.16 -9.11 9.83
CA VAL A 43 -7.63 -9.15 8.47
C VAL A 43 -6.10 -9.15 8.54
N ALA A 44 -5.45 -9.82 7.60
CA ALA A 44 -4.00 -9.88 7.45
C ALA A 44 -3.61 -9.73 5.98
#